data_AF-A0A086XQQ4-F1
#
_entry.id   AF-A0A086XQQ4-F1
#
_cell.length_a   1.000
_cell.length_b   1.000
_cell.length_c   1.000
_cell.angle_alpha   90.00
_cell.angle_beta   90.00
_cell.angle_gamma   90.00
#
_symmetry.space_group_name_H-M   'P 1'
#
loop_
_entity.id
_entity.type
_entity.pdbx_description
1 polymer ?
#
loop_
_entity_poly.entity_id
_entity_poly.type
_entity_poly.pdbx_seq_one_letter_code
_entity_poly.pdbx_strand_id
1 'polypeptide(L)'
;MIGIVPFGDIRKIMAEHAEAGAEAVARAAQIAGAGLKEELRAQVRAAGLGDRLARTFQSATYPAKRPSMSAAALVYSKAPKIVGAFSDGVTIRSKSSGWIAIPTDAAGLRGSRGEKITPKAWEARTGIKLRYVYRRGKPALLVADGMRISKAGRAMQNKSKVNKRTGIRRGEVTVPIFTLVPQVELRKRLDLAGPVEKWSSKMAQLIPQNWKG
;
A
#
# COMPACT_ATOMS: atom_id res chain seq x y z
N MET A 1 66.57 -15.51 -31.36
CA MET A 1 65.48 -16.50 -31.21
C MET A 1 64.58 -16.00 -30.10
N ILE A 2 63.50 -15.29 -30.43
CA ILE A 2 62.60 -14.71 -29.43
C ILE A 2 61.63 -15.81 -29.01
N GLY A 3 61.82 -16.35 -27.81
CA GLY A 3 60.96 -17.37 -27.25
C GLY A 3 59.57 -16.79 -27.00
N ILE A 4 58.58 -17.26 -27.77
CA ILE A 4 57.17 -17.08 -27.44
C ILE A 4 56.95 -17.84 -26.14
N VAL A 5 56.83 -17.12 -25.03
CA VAL A 5 56.30 -17.68 -23.79
C VAL A 5 54.89 -18.15 -24.14
N PRO A 6 54.56 -19.45 -24.03
CA PRO A 6 53.20 -19.89 -24.29
C PRO A 6 52.33 -19.20 -23.25
N PHE A 7 51.53 -18.22 -23.69
CA PHE A 7 50.38 -17.77 -22.92
C PHE A 7 49.67 -19.04 -22.46
N GLY A 8 49.51 -19.21 -21.15
CA GLY A 8 48.77 -20.34 -20.59
C GLY A 8 47.43 -20.50 -21.32
N ASP A 9 46.87 -21.71 -21.30
CA ASP A 9 45.70 -22.09 -22.10
C ASP A 9 44.64 -20.96 -22.15
N ILE A 10 44.60 -20.26 -23.29
CA ILE A 10 43.77 -19.06 -23.49
C ILE A 10 42.31 -19.40 -23.24
N ARG A 11 41.89 -20.64 -23.54
CA ARG A 11 40.52 -21.08 -23.28
C ARG A 11 40.20 -21.09 -21.79
N LYS A 12 41.17 -21.47 -20.95
CA LYS A 12 41.04 -21.48 -19.50
C LYS A 12 40.93 -20.06 -18.95
N ILE A 13 41.81 -19.16 -19.39
CA ILE A 13 41.80 -17.74 -18.98
C ILE A 13 40.48 -17.06 -19.40
N MET A 14 40.02 -17.30 -20.63
CA MET A 14 38.75 -16.75 -21.11
C MET A 14 37.54 -17.32 -20.35
N ALA A 15 37.56 -18.59 -19.98
CA ALA A 15 36.51 -19.21 -19.18
C ALA A 15 36.46 -18.61 -17.77
N GLU A 16 37.61 -18.39 -17.13
CA GLU A 16 37.72 -17.73 -15.82
C GLU A 16 37.19 -16.29 -15.87
N HIS A 17 37.55 -15.52 -16.89
CA HIS A 17 37.01 -14.16 -17.08
C HIS A 17 35.50 -14.14 -17.35
N ALA A 18 34.98 -15.12 -18.10
CA ALA A 18 33.55 -15.23 -18.35
C ALA A 18 32.78 -15.58 -17.07
N GLU A 19 33.33 -16.44 -16.21
CA GLU A 19 32.74 -16.78 -14.92
C GLU A 19 32.76 -15.57 -13.96
N ALA A 20 33.90 -14.88 -13.87
CA ALA A 20 34.03 -13.65 -13.08
C ALA A 20 33.04 -12.56 -13.52
N GLY A 21 32.85 -12.39 -14.83
CA GLY A 21 31.87 -11.46 -15.38
C GLY A 21 30.43 -11.88 -15.06
N ALA A 22 30.09 -13.16 -15.19
CA ALA A 22 28.77 -13.67 -14.84
C ALA A 22 28.45 -13.46 -13.35
N GLU A 23 29.44 -13.63 -12.46
CA GLU A 23 29.31 -13.29 -11.04
C GLU A 23 29.09 -11.79 -10.83
N ALA A 24 29.87 -10.95 -11.49
CA ALA A 24 29.76 -9.50 -11.37
C ALA A 24 28.37 -8.99 -11.78
N VAL A 25 27.84 -9.49 -12.90
CA VAL A 25 26.49 -9.16 -13.38
C VAL A 25 25.42 -9.65 -12.41
N ALA A 26 25.53 -10.89 -11.92
CA ALA A 26 24.59 -11.44 -10.95
C ALA A 26 24.57 -10.65 -9.63
N ARG A 27 25.75 -10.28 -9.10
CA ARG A 27 25.86 -9.43 -7.90
C ARG A 27 25.30 -8.03 -8.15
N ALA A 28 25.62 -7.42 -9.28
CA ALA A 28 25.11 -6.10 -9.66
C ALA A 28 23.57 -6.11 -9.75
N ALA A 29 22.97 -7.12 -10.38
CA ALA A 29 21.53 -7.31 -10.44
C ALA A 29 20.92 -7.44 -9.03
N GLN A 30 21.51 -8.27 -8.17
CA GLN A 30 21.04 -8.47 -6.80
C GLN A 30 21.07 -7.17 -5.98
N ILE A 31 22.18 -6.42 -6.05
CA ILE A 31 22.35 -5.14 -5.34
C ILE A 31 21.34 -4.12 -5.87
N ALA A 32 21.23 -3.98 -7.19
CA ALA A 32 20.31 -3.02 -7.80
C ALA A 32 18.84 -3.35 -7.48
N GLY A 33 18.45 -4.62 -7.56
CA GLY A 33 17.09 -5.07 -7.21
C GLY A 33 16.76 -4.88 -5.73
N ALA A 34 17.71 -5.15 -4.84
CA ALA A 34 17.54 -4.90 -3.41
C ALA A 34 17.42 -3.40 -3.10
N GLY A 35 18.28 -2.58 -3.73
CA GLY A 35 18.25 -1.13 -3.61
C GLY A 35 16.95 -0.51 -4.10
N LEU A 36 16.49 -0.89 -5.29
CA LEU A 36 15.22 -0.46 -5.85
C LEU A 36 14.04 -0.80 -4.94
N LYS A 37 14.00 -2.03 -4.42
CA LYS A 37 12.97 -2.46 -3.46
C LYS A 37 12.97 -1.58 -2.21
N GLU A 38 14.13 -1.28 -1.61
CA GLU A 38 14.19 -0.46 -0.40
C GLU A 38 13.87 1.01 -0.67
N GLU A 39 14.26 1.56 -1.82
CA GLU A 39 13.88 2.92 -2.23
C GLU A 39 12.37 3.06 -2.42
N LEU A 40 11.73 2.11 -3.12
CA LEU A 40 10.26 2.08 -3.26
C LEU A 40 9.57 1.94 -1.89
N ARG A 41 10.12 1.13 -0.99
CA ARG A 41 9.63 1.01 0.40
C ARG A 41 9.73 2.32 1.16
N ALA A 42 10.85 3.02 1.04
CA ALA A 42 11.06 4.32 1.68
C ALA A 42 10.07 5.36 1.13
N GLN A 43 9.86 5.39 -0.19
CA GLN A 43 8.89 6.27 -0.83
C GLN A 43 7.46 6.03 -0.31
N VAL A 44 7.03 4.77 -0.18
CA VAL A 44 5.71 4.41 0.37
C VAL A 44 5.54 4.91 1.82
N ARG A 45 6.59 4.83 2.63
CA ARG A 45 6.57 5.34 4.02
C ARG A 45 6.53 6.87 4.05
N ALA A 46 7.35 7.53 3.25
CA ALA A 46 7.37 8.99 3.14
C ALA A 46 6.02 9.54 2.65
N ALA A 47 5.33 8.81 1.77
CA ALA A 47 3.97 9.12 1.32
C ALA A 47 2.87 8.90 2.37
N GLY A 48 3.23 8.40 3.57
CA GLY A 48 2.30 8.14 4.67
C GLY A 48 1.35 6.95 4.42
N LEU A 49 1.67 6.06 3.48
CA LEU A 49 0.83 4.90 3.16
C LEU A 49 1.07 3.70 4.10
N GLY A 50 2.07 3.83 4.97
CA GLY A 50 2.35 2.93 6.08
C GLY A 50 3.21 1.72 5.73
N ASP A 51 3.75 1.11 6.76
CA ASP A 51 4.71 0.00 6.64
C ASP A 51 4.14 -1.25 6.00
N ARG A 52 2.84 -1.51 6.19
CA ARG A 52 2.22 -2.72 5.66
C ARG A 52 2.24 -2.74 4.14
N LEU A 53 2.00 -1.58 3.50
CA LEU A 53 2.09 -1.44 2.05
C LEU A 53 3.55 -1.46 1.59
N ALA A 54 4.46 -0.82 2.31
CA ALA A 54 5.88 -0.87 1.96
C ALA A 54 6.39 -2.33 1.89
N ARG A 55 6.06 -3.14 2.91
CA ARG A 55 6.46 -4.55 2.98
C ARG A 55 5.90 -5.43 1.85
N THR A 56 4.90 -4.97 1.07
CA THR A 56 4.41 -5.75 -0.08
C THR A 56 5.39 -5.76 -1.25
N PHE A 57 6.30 -4.78 -1.34
CA PHE A 57 7.38 -4.79 -2.33
C PHE A 57 8.38 -5.91 -2.02
N GLN A 58 8.70 -6.70 -3.03
CA GLN A 58 9.59 -7.86 -3.00
C GLN A 58 10.55 -7.78 -4.19
N SER A 59 11.66 -8.50 -4.08
CA SER A 59 12.68 -8.58 -5.12
C SER A 59 13.07 -10.05 -5.32
N ALA A 60 13.19 -10.48 -6.56
CA ALA A 60 13.74 -11.78 -6.94
C ALA A 60 14.85 -11.58 -7.98
N THR A 61 15.90 -12.39 -7.92
CA THR A 61 17.00 -12.35 -8.90
C THR A 61 17.01 -13.64 -9.69
N TYR A 62 17.25 -13.53 -10.99
CA TYR A 62 17.25 -14.64 -11.94
C TYR A 62 18.57 -14.64 -12.73
N PRO A 63 19.18 -15.81 -12.98
CA PRO A 63 18.81 -17.12 -12.44
C PRO A 63 19.07 -17.20 -10.92
N ALA A 64 18.26 -17.97 -10.19
CA ALA A 64 18.31 -17.98 -8.72
C ALA A 64 19.49 -18.78 -8.13
N LYS A 65 20.03 -19.76 -8.88
CA LYS A 65 20.99 -20.75 -8.36
C LYS A 65 22.41 -20.61 -8.92
N ARG A 66 22.60 -19.89 -10.03
CA ARG A 66 23.88 -19.80 -10.73
C ARG A 66 24.10 -18.39 -11.26
N PRO A 67 25.33 -17.86 -11.20
CA PRO A 67 25.70 -16.65 -11.91
C PRO A 67 25.44 -16.77 -13.41
N SER A 68 25.10 -15.66 -14.05
CA SER A 68 24.88 -15.60 -15.49
C SER A 68 25.22 -14.21 -16.00
N MET A 69 25.79 -14.12 -17.20
CA MET A 69 25.94 -12.87 -17.94
C MET A 69 24.59 -12.19 -18.25
N SER A 70 23.50 -12.97 -18.25
CA SER A 70 22.13 -12.49 -18.44
C SER A 70 21.35 -12.35 -17.14
N ALA A 71 22.03 -12.18 -16.00
CA ALA A 71 21.34 -12.06 -14.72
C ALA A 71 20.49 -10.79 -14.64
N ALA A 72 19.29 -10.91 -14.07
CA ALA A 72 18.30 -9.85 -13.96
C ALA A 72 17.63 -9.86 -12.58
N ALA A 73 17.16 -8.69 -12.14
CA ALA A 73 16.38 -8.56 -10.92
C ALA A 73 14.96 -8.09 -11.22
N LEU A 74 13.97 -8.80 -10.68
CA LEU A 74 12.55 -8.47 -10.74
C LEU A 74 12.11 -7.89 -9.41
N VAL A 75 11.62 -6.65 -9.42
CA VAL A 75 11.00 -6.01 -8.25
C VAL A 75 9.50 -5.88 -8.49
N TYR A 76 8.69 -6.34 -7.55
CA TYR A 76 7.24 -6.40 -7.69
C TYR A 76 6.53 -6.17 -6.35
N SER A 77 5.24 -5.82 -6.40
CA SER A 77 4.41 -5.65 -5.20
C SER A 77 3.34 -6.74 -5.11
N LYS A 78 3.14 -7.30 -3.91
CA LYS A 78 1.99 -8.19 -3.60
C LYS A 78 0.64 -7.44 -3.59
N ALA A 79 0.65 -6.10 -3.69
CA ALA A 79 -0.56 -5.27 -3.73
C ALA A 79 -0.57 -4.35 -4.96
N PRO A 80 -0.52 -4.89 -6.20
CA PRO A 80 -0.30 -4.10 -7.41
C PRO A 80 -1.42 -3.09 -7.65
N LYS A 81 -2.68 -3.45 -7.37
CA LYS A 81 -3.84 -2.55 -7.53
C LYS A 81 -3.77 -1.33 -6.61
N ILE A 82 -3.26 -1.49 -5.39
CA ILE A 82 -3.15 -0.39 -4.43
C ILE A 82 -2.00 0.53 -4.83
N VAL A 83 -0.85 -0.04 -5.19
CA VAL A 83 0.31 0.72 -5.65
C VAL A 83 -0.04 1.51 -6.93
N GLY A 84 -0.63 0.86 -7.93
CA GLY A 84 -1.07 1.51 -9.17
C GLY A 84 -2.05 2.65 -8.90
N ALA A 85 -3.02 2.45 -8.01
CA ALA A 85 -3.97 3.49 -7.64
C ALA A 85 -3.31 4.79 -7.11
N PHE A 86 -2.19 4.67 -6.38
CA PHE A 86 -1.43 5.82 -5.87
C PHE A 86 -0.36 6.35 -6.82
N SER A 87 0.05 5.56 -7.81
CA SER A 87 0.92 6.01 -8.92
C SER A 87 0.11 6.82 -9.94
N ASP A 88 -1.06 6.30 -10.31
CA ASP A 88 -1.89 6.86 -11.39
C ASP A 88 -2.82 7.97 -10.90
N GLY A 89 -3.15 7.99 -9.60
CA GLY A 89 -4.07 8.97 -9.02
C GLY A 89 -5.53 8.73 -9.40
N VAL A 90 -6.01 7.50 -9.17
CA VAL A 90 -7.34 7.07 -9.63
C VAL A 90 -8.49 7.67 -8.81
N THR A 91 -9.65 7.83 -9.46
CA THR A 91 -10.90 8.21 -8.79
C THR A 91 -11.68 6.97 -8.34
N ILE A 92 -11.97 6.86 -7.05
CA ILE A 92 -12.79 5.81 -6.47
C ILE A 92 -14.24 6.28 -6.39
N ARG A 93 -15.16 5.51 -6.96
CA ARG A 93 -16.61 5.75 -6.90
C ARG A 93 -17.36 4.47 -6.52
N SER A 94 -18.55 4.61 -5.95
CA SER A 94 -19.43 3.46 -5.71
C SER A 94 -19.92 2.88 -7.03
N LYS A 95 -20.06 1.55 -7.09
CA LYS A 95 -20.60 0.84 -8.26
C LYS A 95 -22.12 0.98 -8.37
N SER A 96 -22.84 1.03 -7.25
CA SER A 96 -24.30 0.87 -7.21
C SER A 96 -25.06 1.94 -6.45
N SER A 97 -24.51 2.45 -5.35
CA SER A 97 -25.25 3.29 -4.39
C SER A 97 -25.07 4.79 -4.60
N GLY A 98 -24.31 5.22 -5.61
CA GLY A 98 -23.95 6.63 -5.87
C GLY A 98 -23.06 7.29 -4.79
N TRP A 99 -22.96 6.68 -3.61
CA TRP A 99 -22.24 7.18 -2.44
C TRP A 99 -21.27 6.15 -1.89
N ILE A 100 -20.13 6.63 -1.41
CA ILE A 100 -19.18 5.92 -0.57
C ILE A 100 -19.45 6.31 0.88
N ALA A 101 -19.73 5.30 1.71
CA ALA A 101 -19.93 5.49 3.15
C ALA A 101 -18.61 5.32 3.89
N ILE A 102 -18.06 6.42 4.40
CA ILE A 102 -16.84 6.45 5.20
C ILE A 102 -17.24 6.42 6.68
N PRO A 103 -16.86 5.39 7.45
CA PRO A 103 -17.18 5.32 8.87
C PRO A 103 -16.43 6.42 9.63
N THR A 104 -17.12 7.05 10.57
CA THR A 104 -16.51 7.88 11.60
C THR A 104 -16.03 7.01 12.76
N ASP A 105 -15.24 7.57 13.68
CA ASP A 105 -14.81 6.86 14.89
C ASP A 105 -16.00 6.36 15.73
N ALA A 106 -17.10 7.11 15.72
CA ALA A 106 -18.33 6.77 16.42
C ALA A 106 -18.98 5.46 15.92
N ALA A 107 -18.77 5.09 14.64
CA ALA A 107 -19.27 3.85 14.08
C ALA A 107 -18.58 2.61 14.65
N GLY A 108 -17.35 2.78 15.15
CA GLY A 108 -16.44 1.69 15.48
C GLY A 108 -15.85 1.04 14.23
N LEU A 109 -14.52 0.97 14.16
CA LEU A 109 -13.76 0.68 12.93
C LEU A 109 -13.92 -0.74 12.38
N ARG A 110 -14.50 -1.69 13.13
CA ARG A 110 -14.58 -3.11 12.74
C ARG A 110 -16.00 -3.65 12.88
N GLY A 111 -16.45 -4.35 11.84
CA GLY A 111 -17.62 -5.23 11.89
C GLY A 111 -17.32 -6.55 12.60
N SER A 112 -18.32 -7.41 12.72
CA SER A 112 -18.27 -8.65 13.52
C SER A 112 -17.17 -9.63 13.09
N ARG A 113 -16.69 -9.56 11.84
CA ARG A 113 -15.63 -10.42 11.27
C ARG A 113 -14.32 -9.67 10.95
N GLY A 114 -14.11 -8.49 11.55
CA GLY A 114 -12.94 -7.66 11.27
C GLY A 114 -12.98 -6.92 9.91
N GLU A 115 -14.06 -7.08 9.14
CA GLU A 115 -14.35 -6.29 7.94
C GLU A 115 -14.60 -4.82 8.29
N LYS A 116 -14.40 -3.91 7.32
CA LYS A 116 -14.81 -2.52 7.48
C LYS A 116 -16.32 -2.45 7.70
N ILE A 117 -16.74 -1.72 8.73
CA ILE A 117 -18.16 -1.58 9.02
C ILE A 117 -18.88 -0.86 7.87
N THR A 118 -19.98 -1.43 7.40
CA THR A 118 -20.87 -0.81 6.40
C THR A 118 -22.12 -0.27 7.09
N PRO A 119 -22.86 0.69 6.48
CA PRO A 119 -24.11 1.17 7.05
C PRO A 119 -25.09 0.05 7.40
N LYS A 120 -25.33 -0.89 6.47
CA LYS A 120 -26.22 -2.04 6.68
C LYS A 120 -25.75 -2.95 7.81
N ALA A 121 -24.44 -3.22 7.90
CA ALA A 121 -23.87 -4.03 8.98
C ALA A 121 -23.95 -3.31 10.34
N TRP A 122 -23.80 -1.99 10.36
CA TRP A 122 -23.93 -1.19 11.58
C TRP A 122 -25.37 -1.20 12.12
N GLU A 123 -26.36 -1.01 11.24
CA GLU A 123 -27.78 -1.12 11.62
C GLU A 123 -28.11 -2.51 12.16
N ALA A 124 -27.69 -3.56 11.44
CA ALA A 124 -27.94 -4.95 11.86
C ALA A 124 -27.32 -5.27 13.22
N ARG A 125 -26.12 -4.72 13.50
CA ARG A 125 -25.42 -4.95 14.77
C ARG A 125 -26.05 -4.19 15.94
N THR A 126 -26.53 -2.97 15.71
CA THR A 126 -27.02 -2.08 16.78
C THR A 126 -28.54 -2.12 16.95
N GLY A 127 -29.27 -2.65 15.97
CA GLY A 127 -30.73 -2.60 15.91
C GLY A 127 -31.27 -1.20 15.64
N ILE A 128 -30.42 -0.22 15.32
CA ILE A 128 -30.82 1.18 15.16
C ILE A 128 -30.73 1.57 13.69
N LYS A 129 -31.81 2.15 13.18
CA LYS A 129 -31.89 2.66 11.81
C LYS A 129 -31.12 3.97 11.68
N LEU A 130 -30.31 4.06 10.63
CA LEU A 130 -29.58 5.27 10.30
C LEU A 130 -30.49 6.22 9.52
N ARG A 131 -30.46 7.50 9.91
CA ARG A 131 -31.19 8.55 9.22
C ARG A 131 -30.24 9.30 8.29
N TYR A 132 -30.69 9.51 7.06
CA TYR A 132 -29.97 10.34 6.09
C TYR A 132 -30.16 11.82 6.41
N VAL A 133 -29.06 12.57 6.40
CA VAL A 133 -29.05 14.03 6.59
C VAL A 133 -28.28 14.68 5.44
N TYR A 134 -29.02 15.41 4.61
CA TYR A 134 -28.44 16.25 3.57
C TYR A 134 -27.82 17.51 4.17
N ARG A 135 -26.68 17.94 3.62
CA ARG A 135 -26.01 19.19 4.00
C ARG A 135 -25.58 19.91 2.73
N ARG A 136 -26.15 21.09 2.47
CA ARG A 136 -25.80 21.89 1.29
C ARG A 136 -24.30 22.23 1.31
N GLY A 137 -23.60 21.92 0.22
CA GLY A 137 -22.15 22.16 0.07
C GLY A 137 -21.24 21.32 0.97
N LYS A 138 -21.77 20.31 1.68
CA LYS A 138 -20.98 19.42 2.56
C LYS A 138 -21.34 17.97 2.27
N PRO A 139 -20.48 17.00 2.61
CA PRO A 139 -20.81 15.58 2.48
C PRO A 139 -22.12 15.25 3.24
N ALA A 140 -22.97 14.40 2.68
CA ALA A 140 -24.16 13.95 3.41
C ALA A 140 -23.76 13.04 4.58
N LEU A 141 -24.66 12.86 5.55
CA LEU A 141 -24.39 12.02 6.72
C LEU A 141 -25.43 10.91 6.85
N LEU A 142 -24.98 9.79 7.40
CA LEU A 142 -25.87 8.84 8.06
C LEU A 142 -25.67 9.01 9.56
N VAL A 143 -26.73 9.45 10.24
CA VAL A 143 -26.72 9.74 11.68
C VAL A 143 -27.57 8.71 12.42
N ALA A 144 -27.28 8.52 13.70
CA ALA A 144 -28.11 7.72 14.59
C ALA A 144 -28.62 8.61 15.73
N ASP A 145 -29.94 8.62 15.93
CA ASP A 145 -30.62 9.34 17.01
C ASP A 145 -30.71 8.45 18.26
N GLY A 146 -31.01 9.01 19.43
CA GLY A 146 -31.13 8.16 20.63
C GLY A 146 -29.80 7.66 21.18
N MET A 147 -28.68 8.30 20.86
CA MET A 147 -27.35 7.81 21.20
C MET A 147 -26.76 8.48 22.44
N ARG A 148 -25.72 7.85 22.96
CA ARG A 148 -24.71 8.45 23.83
C ARG A 148 -23.33 8.09 23.31
N ILE A 149 -22.34 8.94 23.57
CA ILE A 149 -20.94 8.67 23.22
C ILE A 149 -20.26 7.99 24.42
N SER A 150 -19.65 6.84 24.18
CA SER A 150 -18.83 6.12 25.16
C SER A 150 -17.50 6.82 25.43
N LYS A 151 -16.81 6.48 26.52
CA LYS A 151 -15.44 6.98 26.79
C LYS A 151 -14.47 6.72 25.62
N ALA A 152 -14.71 5.67 24.84
CA ALA A 152 -13.92 5.32 23.65
C ALA A 152 -14.39 6.03 22.36
N GLY A 153 -15.23 7.05 22.45
CA GLY A 153 -15.74 7.83 21.30
C GLY A 153 -16.82 7.14 20.46
N ARG A 154 -17.27 5.93 20.84
CA ARG A 154 -18.25 5.14 20.07
C ARG A 154 -19.69 5.52 20.39
N ALA A 155 -20.55 5.50 19.37
CA ALA A 155 -21.99 5.61 19.54
C ALA A 155 -22.55 4.35 20.20
N MET A 156 -23.25 4.53 21.30
CA MET A 156 -23.99 3.48 22.01
C MET A 156 -25.43 3.91 22.18
N GLN A 157 -26.35 2.95 22.15
CA GLN A 157 -27.75 3.23 22.44
C GLN A 157 -27.90 3.84 23.84
N ASN A 158 -28.66 4.93 23.93
CA ASN A 158 -29.05 5.49 25.22
C ASN A 158 -30.19 4.66 25.82
N LYS A 159 -29.91 3.99 26.95
CA LYS A 159 -30.88 3.15 27.67
C LYS A 159 -31.49 3.86 28.89
N SER A 160 -31.25 5.17 29.07
CA SER A 160 -31.86 5.95 30.14
C SER A 160 -33.38 6.01 30.00
N LYS A 161 -34.08 6.15 31.13
CA LYS A 161 -35.54 6.32 31.15
C LYS A 161 -35.91 7.58 30.37
N VAL A 162 -36.94 7.46 29.53
CA VAL A 162 -37.55 8.60 28.84
C VAL A 162 -38.23 9.47 29.89
N ASN A 163 -37.97 10.77 29.85
CA ASN A 163 -38.69 11.72 30.69
C ASN A 163 -40.14 11.80 30.17
N LYS A 164 -41.12 11.40 31.01
CA LYS A 164 -42.54 11.35 30.63
C LYS A 164 -43.12 12.71 30.22
N ARG A 165 -42.55 13.83 30.71
CA ARG A 165 -43.04 15.18 30.41
C ARG A 165 -42.51 15.72 29.08
N THR A 166 -41.27 15.40 28.73
CA THR A 166 -40.59 15.98 27.57
C THR A 166 -40.38 14.99 26.42
N GLY A 167 -40.56 13.69 26.65
CA GLY A 167 -40.30 12.64 25.66
C GLY A 167 -38.81 12.39 25.38
N ILE A 168 -37.91 13.12 26.04
CA ILE A 168 -36.47 13.08 25.78
C ILE A 168 -35.75 12.20 26.81
N ARG A 169 -34.77 11.40 26.39
CA ARG A 169 -33.87 10.72 27.33
C ARG A 169 -32.74 11.65 27.77
N ARG A 170 -32.37 11.57 29.05
CA ARG A 170 -31.22 12.34 29.58
C ARG A 170 -29.93 11.96 28.83
N GLY A 171 -29.20 12.96 28.33
CA GLY A 171 -27.93 12.77 27.63
C GLY A 171 -28.04 12.13 26.25
N GLU A 172 -29.24 12.16 25.66
CA GLU A 172 -29.47 11.74 24.28
C GLU A 172 -28.86 12.72 23.28
N VAL A 173 -28.13 12.18 22.30
CA VAL A 173 -27.51 12.93 21.21
C VAL A 173 -27.72 12.25 19.87
N THR A 174 -27.73 13.05 18.81
CA THR A 174 -27.64 12.56 17.42
C THR A 174 -26.17 12.48 17.03
N VAL A 175 -25.71 11.29 16.66
CA VAL A 175 -24.29 11.04 16.36
C VAL A 175 -24.12 10.73 14.87
N PRO A 176 -23.26 11.47 14.14
CA PRO A 176 -22.85 11.08 12.80
C PRO A 176 -22.11 9.75 12.84
N ILE A 177 -22.59 8.76 12.10
CA ILE A 177 -21.98 7.43 12.04
C ILE A 177 -21.17 7.28 10.76
N PHE A 178 -21.73 7.68 9.62
CA PHE A 178 -21.02 7.67 8.33
C PHE A 178 -21.06 9.03 7.66
N THR A 179 -19.96 9.36 6.98
CA THR A 179 -19.89 10.46 6.02
C THR A 179 -20.05 9.90 4.61
N LEU A 180 -21.00 10.44 3.85
CA LEU A 180 -21.31 10.03 2.50
C LEU A 180 -20.67 11.00 1.49
N VAL A 181 -19.77 10.47 0.67
CA VAL A 181 -19.13 11.20 -0.42
C VAL A 181 -19.43 10.52 -1.76
N PRO A 182 -19.63 11.25 -2.87
CA PRO A 182 -19.95 10.64 -4.16
C PRO A 182 -18.76 9.87 -4.74
N GLN A 183 -17.57 10.46 -4.65
CA GLN A 183 -16.31 9.90 -5.11
C GLN A 183 -15.14 10.41 -4.27
N VAL A 184 -14.00 9.71 -4.34
CA VAL A 184 -12.74 10.10 -3.71
C VAL A 184 -11.64 10.03 -4.74
N GLU A 185 -10.98 11.15 -4.99
CA GLU A 185 -9.80 11.23 -5.84
C GLU A 185 -8.55 10.90 -5.03
N LEU A 186 -7.81 9.88 -5.44
CA LEU A 186 -6.51 9.59 -4.86
C LEU A 186 -5.47 10.50 -5.48
N ARG A 187 -4.74 11.22 -4.65
CA ARG A 187 -3.58 11.99 -5.11
C ARG A 187 -2.47 11.05 -5.55
N LYS A 188 -1.76 11.41 -6.63
CA LYS A 188 -0.50 10.75 -7.02
C LYS A 188 0.51 10.94 -5.90
N ARG A 189 0.91 9.84 -5.28
CA ARG A 189 1.81 9.82 -4.11
C ARG A 189 3.06 8.99 -4.33
N LEU A 190 3.08 8.16 -5.38
CA LEU A 190 4.19 7.27 -5.70
C LEU A 190 4.67 7.60 -7.11
N ASP A 191 5.99 7.60 -7.27
CA ASP A 191 6.67 7.61 -8.56
C ASP A 191 7.48 6.31 -8.68
N LEU A 192 7.07 5.45 -9.61
CA LEU A 192 7.72 4.18 -9.86
C LEU A 192 8.82 4.29 -10.93
N ALA A 193 8.73 5.27 -11.84
CA ALA A 193 9.62 5.38 -12.99
C ALA A 193 10.99 5.89 -12.58
N GLY A 194 11.05 6.96 -11.77
CA GLY A 194 12.30 7.57 -11.33
C GLY A 194 13.25 6.60 -10.63
N PRO A 195 12.81 5.87 -9.58
CA PRO A 195 13.65 4.87 -8.93
C PRO A 195 14.11 3.75 -9.88
N VAL A 196 13.25 3.32 -10.81
CA VAL A 196 13.62 2.27 -11.78
C VAL A 196 14.76 2.74 -12.69
N GLU A 197 14.65 3.93 -13.26
CA GLU A 197 15.68 4.49 -14.15
C GLU A 197 17.01 4.75 -13.41
N LYS A 198 16.93 5.21 -12.17
CA LYS A 198 18.09 5.42 -11.31
C LYS A 198 18.83 4.10 -11.03
N TRP A 199 18.11 3.06 -10.64
CA TRP A 199 18.73 1.77 -10.29
C TRP A 199 19.16 0.96 -11.50
N SER A 200 18.49 1.10 -12.65
CA SER A 200 18.97 0.51 -13.92
C SER A 200 20.30 1.13 -14.34
N SER A 201 20.43 2.46 -14.27
CA SER A 201 21.68 3.17 -14.57
C SER A 201 22.79 2.78 -13.58
N LYS A 202 22.46 2.66 -12.29
CA LYS A 202 23.42 2.25 -11.26
C LYS A 202 23.87 0.79 -11.43
N MET A 203 23.02 -0.10 -11.93
CA MET A 203 23.40 -1.49 -12.22
C MET A 203 24.56 -1.56 -13.21
N ALA A 204 24.56 -0.75 -14.27
CA ALA A 204 25.65 -0.70 -15.23
C ALA A 204 26.99 -0.32 -14.58
N GLN A 205 26.97 0.57 -13.58
CA GLN A 205 28.16 0.97 -12.82
C GLN A 205 28.59 -0.09 -11.79
N LEU A 206 27.66 -0.89 -11.28
CA LEU A 206 27.94 -1.94 -10.30
C LEU A 206 28.65 -3.15 -10.92
N ILE A 207 28.46 -3.43 -12.21
CA ILE A 207 29.11 -4.56 -12.89
C ILE A 207 30.65 -4.45 -12.79
N PRO A 208 31.31 -3.39 -13.28
CA PRO A 208 32.77 -3.32 -13.22
C PRO A 208 33.30 -3.26 -11.77
N GLN A 209 32.55 -2.69 -10.82
CA GLN A 209 32.94 -2.67 -9.40
C GLN A 209 32.94 -4.05 -8.75
N ASN A 210 32.14 -4.99 -9.27
CA ASN A 210 32.05 -6.35 -8.75
C ASN A 210 32.82 -7.36 -9.61
N TRP A 211 33.47 -6.92 -10.68
CA TRP A 211 34.30 -7.77 -11.53
C TRP A 211 35.64 -8.03 -10.84
N LYS A 212 35.87 -9.28 -10.43
CA LYS A 212 37.14 -9.72 -9.86
C LYS A 212 37.88 -10.53 -10.91
N GLY A 213 38.83 -9.91 -11.59
CA GLY A 213 39.64 -10.51 -12.65
C GLY A 213 40.68 -9.55 -13.16
#